data_AF-A0A2N3D579-F1
#
_entry.id   AF-A0A2N3D579-F1
#
_cell.length_a   1.000
_cell.length_b   1.000
_cell.length_c   1.000
_cell.angle_alpha   90.00
_cell.angle_beta   90.00
_cell.angle_gamma   90.00
#
_symmetry.space_group_name_H-M   'P 1'
#
loop_
_entity.id
_entity.type
_entity.pdbx_description
1 polymer ?
#
loop_
_entity_poly.entity_id
_entity_poly.type
_entity_poly.pdbx_seq_one_letter_code
_entity_poly.pdbx_strand_id
1 'polypeptide(L)'
;MRIVFELPSQEQIVATVAEGESLMRAAVEHDVPGIYGDCGGQCACATCHVYIDSDWIERVGTAEPDSTEESMLEGAPADVQPNSRLA
;
A
#
# COMPACT_ATOMS: atom_id res chain seq x y z
N MET A 1 0.89 -1.97 16.28
CA MET A 1 2.24 -1.94 15.67
C MET A 1 2.50 -0.56 15.10
N ARG A 2 3.76 -0.09 15.11
CA ARG A 2 4.12 1.23 14.55
C ARG A 2 4.40 1.08 13.06
N ILE A 3 3.66 1.80 12.24
CA ILE A 3 3.83 1.87 10.77
C ILE A 3 4.24 3.28 10.39
N VAL A 4 5.09 3.40 9.37
CA VAL A 4 5.54 4.68 8.81
C VAL A 4 5.13 4.70 7.34
N PHE A 5 4.36 5.71 6.96
CA PHE A 5 4.07 6.04 5.57
C PHE A 5 4.99 7.18 5.16
N GLU A 6 5.87 6.92 4.19
CA GLU A 6 6.76 7.93 3.62
C GLU A 6 6.14 8.52 2.36
N LEU A 7 6.00 9.84 2.32
CA LEU A 7 5.41 10.57 1.21
C LEU A 7 6.47 10.91 0.16
N PRO A 8 6.07 11.23 -1.08
CA PRO A 8 7.01 11.70 -2.12
C PRO A 8 7.79 12.96 -1.72
N SER A 9 7.27 13.76 -0.78
CA SER A 9 7.95 14.92 -0.19
C SER A 9 9.03 14.54 0.83
N GLN A 10 9.21 13.26 1.13
CA GLN A 10 10.01 12.69 2.23
C GLN A 10 9.47 13.00 3.63
N GLU A 11 8.27 13.57 3.72
CA GLU A 11 7.55 13.68 4.99
C GLU A 11 7.02 12.31 5.42
N GLN A 12 6.98 12.07 6.73
CA GLN A 12 6.55 10.81 7.30
C GLN A 12 5.28 10.98 8.12
N ILE A 13 4.28 10.15 7.84
CA ILE A 13 3.10 9.98 8.68
C ILE A 13 3.27 8.68 9.46
N VAL A 14 3.18 8.77 10.78
CA VAL A 14 3.39 7.62 11.68
C VAL A 14 2.05 7.21 12.27
N ALA A 15 1.67 5.96 12.05
CA ALA A 15 0.41 5.38 12.53
C ALA A 15 0.66 4.26 13.54
N THR A 16 -0.25 4.13 14.51
CA THR A 16 -0.33 2.94 15.36
C THR A 16 -1.46 2.07 14.85
N VAL A 17 -1.11 0.94 14.24
CA VAL A 17 -2.04 0.06 13.52
C VAL A 17 -2.34 -1.18 14.36
N ALA A 18 -3.58 -1.64 14.43
CA ALA A 18 -3.92 -2.86 15.15
C ALA A 18 -3.40 -4.11 14.40
N GLU A 19 -3.15 -5.20 15.12
CA GLU A 19 -2.84 -6.46 14.45
C GLU A 19 -4.07 -6.97 13.67
N GLY A 20 -3.85 -7.41 12.42
CA GLY A 20 -4.91 -7.84 11.52
C GLY A 20 -5.61 -6.71 10.76
N GLU A 21 -5.27 -5.45 11.02
CA GLU A 21 -5.73 -4.31 10.26
C GLU A 21 -4.88 -4.14 8.98
N SER A 22 -5.51 -3.79 7.85
CA SER A 22 -4.78 -3.52 6.61
C SER A 22 -4.14 -2.13 6.64
N LEU A 23 -3.02 -1.99 5.93
CA LEU A 23 -2.30 -0.72 5.88
C LEU A 23 -3.07 0.34 5.09
N MET A 24 -3.91 -0.05 4.12
CA MET A 24 -4.81 0.89 3.43
C MET A 24 -5.80 1.52 4.40
N ARG A 25 -6.41 0.74 5.31
CA ARG A 25 -7.35 1.31 6.30
C ARG A 25 -6.64 2.29 7.22
N ALA A 26 -5.49 1.87 7.76
CA ALA A 26 -4.67 2.74 8.59
C ALA A 26 -4.26 4.02 7.86
N ALA A 27 -3.89 3.94 6.58
CA ALA A 27 -3.51 5.08 5.76
C ALA A 27 -4.67 6.06 5.56
N VAL A 28 -5.87 5.55 5.24
CA VAL A 28 -7.08 6.39 5.09
C VAL A 28 -7.45 7.04 6.42
N GLU A 29 -7.40 6.31 7.54
CA GLU A 29 -7.72 6.85 8.87
C GLU A 29 -6.74 7.92 9.37
N HIS A 30 -5.50 7.90 8.86
CA HIS A 30 -4.46 8.88 9.18
C HIS A 30 -4.27 9.94 8.08
N ASP A 31 -5.24 10.07 7.17
CA ASP A 31 -5.25 11.06 6.09
C ASP A 31 -3.97 11.04 5.24
N VAL A 32 -3.39 9.85 4.98
CA VAL A 32 -2.17 9.71 4.18
C VAL A 32 -2.45 10.14 2.72
N PRO A 33 -1.81 11.21 2.23
CA PRO A 33 -2.06 11.70 0.89
C PRO A 33 -1.74 10.66 -0.19
N GLY A 34 -2.65 10.53 -1.17
CA GLY A 34 -2.50 9.61 -2.30
C GLY A 34 -3.03 8.20 -2.06
N ILE A 35 -3.47 7.87 -0.85
CA ILE A 35 -4.17 6.61 -0.54
C ILE A 35 -5.67 6.90 -0.39
N TYR A 36 -6.44 6.51 -1.40
CA TYR A 36 -7.90 6.75 -1.41
C TYR A 36 -8.68 5.52 -0.97
N GLY A 37 -8.23 4.33 -1.38
CA GLY A 37 -8.87 3.07 -1.00
C GLY A 37 -10.33 2.95 -1.47
N ASP A 38 -10.66 3.43 -2.67
CA ASP A 38 -12.04 3.62 -3.14
C ASP A 38 -12.90 2.34 -3.13
N CYS A 39 -12.28 1.18 -3.34
CA CYS A 39 -12.97 -0.11 -3.27
C CYS A 39 -13.17 -0.64 -1.84
N GLY A 40 -12.68 0.07 -0.82
CA GLY A 40 -12.75 -0.34 0.59
C GLY A 40 -11.84 -1.50 0.98
N GLY A 41 -10.78 -1.77 0.21
CA GLY A 41 -9.83 -2.86 0.48
C GLY A 41 -10.18 -4.19 -0.19
N GLN A 42 -11.05 -4.16 -1.20
CA GLN A 42 -11.52 -5.36 -1.90
C GLN A 42 -10.64 -5.73 -3.12
N CYS A 43 -9.43 -5.17 -3.21
CA CYS A 43 -8.47 -5.42 -4.30
C CYS A 43 -9.07 -5.19 -5.70
N ALA A 44 -9.72 -4.04 -5.90
CA ALA A 44 -10.51 -3.77 -7.12
C ALA A 44 -10.34 -2.37 -7.74
N CYS A 45 -9.47 -1.51 -7.19
CA CYS A 45 -9.33 -0.12 -7.67
C CYS A 45 -7.89 0.38 -7.84
N ALA A 46 -6.90 -0.32 -7.29
CA ALA A 46 -5.48 0.10 -7.25
C ALA A 46 -5.19 1.46 -6.59
N THR A 47 -6.16 2.14 -5.97
CA THR A 47 -5.97 3.47 -5.35
C THR A 47 -5.38 3.43 -3.92
N CYS A 48 -4.83 2.27 -3.53
CA CYS A 48 -4.01 2.07 -2.34
C CYS A 48 -2.62 1.51 -2.67
N HIS A 49 -2.16 1.75 -3.91
CA HIS A 49 -0.82 1.37 -4.35
C HIS A 49 0.26 2.06 -3.52
N VAL A 50 1.17 1.25 -2.99
CA VAL A 50 2.36 1.68 -2.22
C VAL A 50 3.60 0.94 -2.72
N TYR A 51 4.77 1.50 -2.41
CA TYR A 51 6.04 0.80 -2.51
C TYR A 51 6.48 0.33 -1.13
N ILE A 52 6.78 -0.95 -0.99
CA ILE A 52 7.30 -1.49 0.27
C ILE A 52 8.79 -1.20 0.36
N ASP A 53 9.22 -0.70 1.51
CA ASP A 53 10.62 -0.44 1.81
C ASP A 53 11.47 -1.73 1.70
N SER A 54 12.71 -1.59 1.23
CA SER A 54 13.61 -2.74 1.00
C SER A 54 13.89 -3.56 2.26
N ASP A 55 13.85 -2.94 3.44
CA ASP A 55 14.07 -3.65 4.70
C ASP A 55 12.86 -4.53 5.10
N TRP A 56 11.72 -4.35 4.44
CA TRP A 56 10.47 -5.05 4.72
C TRP A 56 9.98 -5.95 3.60
N ILE A 57 10.44 -5.76 2.37
CA ILE A 57 9.94 -6.53 1.22
C ILE A 57 10.12 -8.04 1.40
N GLU A 58 11.21 -8.49 2.03
CA GLU A 58 11.43 -9.92 2.31
C GLU A 58 10.39 -10.52 3.27
N ARG A 59 9.80 -9.71 4.14
CA ARG A 59 8.78 -10.14 5.11
C ARG A 59 7.37 -10.05 4.54
N VAL A 60 7.11 -9.01 3.76
CA VAL A 60 5.79 -8.70 3.20
C VAL A 60 5.54 -9.47 1.89
N GLY A 61 6.60 -9.72 1.13
CA GLY A 61 6.55 -10.29 -0.21
C GLY A 61 6.20 -9.28 -1.30
N THR A 62 6.42 -9.68 -2.55
CA THR A 62 5.95 -8.97 -3.75
C THR A 62 4.52 -9.39 -4.09
N ALA A 63 3.87 -8.67 -5.00
CA ALA A 63 2.63 -9.18 -5.59
C ALA A 63 2.90 -10.54 -6.24
N GLU A 64 1.99 -11.50 -6.02
CA GLU A 64 2.13 -12.83 -6.62
C GLU A 64 1.81 -12.77 -8.12
N PRO A 65 2.56 -13.49 -8.98
CA PRO A 65 2.24 -13.59 -10.39
C PRO A 65 0.84 -14.17 -10.61
N ASP A 66 0.15 -13.68 -11.64
CA ASP A 66 -1.22 -14.03 -12.03
C ASP A 66 -2.28 -13.76 -10.95
N SER A 67 -1.93 -12.98 -9.92
CA SER A 67 -2.86 -12.63 -8.84
C SER A 67 -3.78 -11.47 -9.22
N THR A 68 -4.91 -11.37 -8.52
CA THR A 68 -5.80 -10.20 -8.63
C THR A 68 -5.06 -8.91 -8.26
N GLU A 69 -4.15 -8.97 -7.29
CA GLU A 69 -3.34 -7.82 -6.87
C GLU A 69 -2.45 -7.33 -8.02
N GLU A 70 -1.73 -8.24 -8.69
CA GLU A 70 -0.90 -7.92 -9.85
C GLU A 70 -1.74 -7.31 -10.98
N SER A 71 -2.87 -7.92 -11.33
CA SER A 71 -3.77 -7.40 -12.37
C SER A 71 -4.27 -5.98 -12.06
N MET A 72 -4.50 -5.65 -10.79
CA MET A 72 -4.88 -4.29 -10.39
C MET A 72 -3.70 -3.32 -10.49
N LEU A 73 -2.50 -3.76 -10.08
CA LEU A 73 -1.29 -2.94 -10.18
C LEU A 73 -0.96 -2.61 -11.64
N GLU A 74 -1.13 -3.54 -12.59
CA GLU A 74 -0.92 -3.28 -14.03
C GLU A 74 -1.78 -2.13 -14.57
N GLY A 75 -2.97 -1.91 -13.99
CA GLY A 75 -3.87 -0.81 -14.32
C GLY A 75 -3.68 0.45 -13.48
N ALA A 76 -2.71 0.47 -12.56
CA ALA A 76 -2.47 1.60 -11.68
C ALA A 76 -1.99 2.83 -12.48
N PRO A 77 -2.39 4.05 -12.08
CA PRO A 77 -1.93 5.27 -12.74
C PRO A 77 -0.46 5.62 -12.45
N ALA A 78 0.11 5.06 -11.38
CA ALA A 78 1.51 5.24 -11.02
C ALA A 78 2.38 4.11 -11.58
N ASP A 79 3.69 4.37 -11.72
CA ASP A 79 4.64 3.38 -12.24
C ASP A 79 4.70 2.14 -11.33
N VAL A 80 4.52 0.96 -11.91
CA VAL A 80 4.63 -0.30 -11.16
C VAL A 80 6.10 -0.69 -11.03
N GLN A 81 6.51 -1.02 -9.81
CA GLN A 81 7.86 -1.45 -9.46
C GLN A 81 7.83 -2.84 -8.81
N PRO A 82 8.97 -3.55 -8.73
CA PRO A 82 9.02 -4.88 -8.11
C PRO A 82 8.55 -4.94 -6.66
N ASN A 83 8.61 -3.82 -5.92
CA ASN A 83 8.14 -3.69 -4.55
C ASN A 83 6.75 -3.02 -4.44
N SER A 84 6.03 -2.87 -5.56
CA SER A 84 4.65 -2.41 -5.56
C SER A 84 3.72 -3.40 -4.87
N ARG A 85 2.83 -2.89 -4.02
CA ARG A 85 1.77 -3.64 -3.33
C ARG A 85 0.51 -2.80 -3.21
N LEU A 86 -0.62 -3.45 -2.94
CA LEU A 86 -1.84 -2.81 -2.46
C LEU A 86 -1.89 -2.94 -0.92
N ALA A 87 -1.93 -1.80 -0.24
CA ALA A 87 -1.86 -1.68 1.22
C ALA A 87 -3.08 -2.27 1.96
#